data_AF-A0A662LXU8-F1
#
_entry.id   AF-A0A662LXU8-F1
#
_cell.length_a   1.000
_cell.length_b   1.000
_cell.length_c   1.000
_cell.angle_alpha   90.00
_cell.angle_beta   90.00
_cell.angle_gamma   90.00
#
_symmetry.space_group_name_H-M   'P 1'
#
loop_
_entity.id
_entity.type
_entity.pdbx_description
1 polymer ?
#
loop_
_entity_poly.entity_id
_entity_poly.type
_entity_poly.pdbx_seq_one_letter_code
_entity_poly.pdbx_strand_id
1 'polypeptide(L)' 'PFLLVLDEVNVAVSMGLIGVDDVIELVKNRDETNIILTGRNAPHEFIELADLVTDMRKIKHPFDGGTEAREGLEY' A
#
# COMPACT_ATOMS: atom_id res chain seq x y z
N PRO A 1 -13.01 13.30 -0.81
CA PRO A 1 -13.65 12.31 -1.73
C PRO A 1 -14.22 11.17 -0.87
N PHE A 2 -15.08 10.29 -1.38
CA PHE A 2 -15.50 9.13 -0.58
C PHE A 2 -14.34 8.15 -0.32
N LEU A 3 -13.47 7.97 -1.33
CA LEU A 3 -12.34 7.05 -1.31
C LEU A 3 -11.09 7.74 -1.87
N LEU A 4 -9.95 7.50 -1.22
CA LEU A 4 -8.61 7.84 -1.68
C LEU A 4 -7.73 6.59 -1.62
N VAL A 5 -7.09 6.24 -2.73
CA VAL A 5 -6.15 5.13 -2.80
C VAL A 5 -4.76 5.69 -2.97
N LEU A 6 -3.89 5.41 -2.00
CA LEU A 6 -2.46 5.71 -2.05
C LEU A 6 -1.73 4.44 -2.47
N ASP A 7 -1.68 4.23 -3.79
CA ASP A 7 -1.10 3.03 -4.37
C ASP A 7 0.44 3.05 -4.22
N GLU A 8 1.01 1.94 -3.77
CA GLU A 8 2.45 1.74 -3.50
C GLU A 8 3.09 2.72 -2.49
N VAL A 9 2.28 3.39 -1.68
CA VAL A 9 2.75 4.32 -0.64
C VAL A 9 3.63 3.64 0.40
N ASN A 10 3.33 2.38 0.75
CA ASN A 10 4.14 1.60 1.69
C ASN A 10 5.58 1.46 1.18
N VAL A 11 5.73 1.18 -0.12
CA VAL A 11 7.04 1.05 -0.75
C VAL A 11 7.75 2.39 -0.76
N ALA A 12 7.06 3.47 -1.14
CA ALA A 12 7.64 4.81 -1.19
C ALA A 12 8.19 5.27 0.18
N VAL A 13 7.44 5.02 1.26
CA VAL A 13 7.90 5.30 2.64
C VAL A 13 9.07 4.39 3.03
N SER A 14 8.98 3.09 2.75
CA SER A 14 10.04 2.13 3.08
C SER A 14 11.37 2.44 2.37
N MET A 15 11.30 3.09 1.20
CA MET A 15 12.45 3.55 0.43
C MET A 15 12.94 4.96 0.84
N GLY A 16 12.26 5.63 1.78
CA GLY A 16 12.58 6.99 2.22
C GLY A 16 12.29 8.08 1.17
N LEU A 17 11.43 7.79 0.19
CA LEU A 17 11.03 8.77 -0.83
C LEU A 17 10.04 9.80 -0.27
N ILE A 18 9.26 9.39 0.72
CA ILE A 18 8.30 10.22 1.46
C ILE A 18 8.40 9.90 2.96
N GLY A 19 8.15 10.90 3.81
CA GLY A 19 8.19 10.73 5.26
C GLY A 19 6.99 9.93 5.77
N VAL A 20 7.22 9.08 6.77
CA VAL A 20 6.14 8.33 7.44
C VAL A 20 5.15 9.29 8.11
N ASP A 21 5.65 10.36 8.73
CA ASP A 21 4.84 11.34 9.45
C ASP A 21 3.93 12.14 8.50
N ASP A 22 4.40 12.46 7.29
CA ASP A 22 3.61 13.18 6.28
C ASP A 22 2.35 12.39 5.91
N VAL A 23 2.49 11.06 5.74
CA VAL A 23 1.37 10.18 5.41
C VAL A 23 0.45 10.00 6.62
N ILE A 24 1.01 9.86 7.83
CA ILE A 24 0.22 9.76 9.06
C ILE A 24 -0.62 11.02 9.28
N GLU A 25 -0.04 12.20 9.06
CA GLU A 25 -0.74 13.48 9.19
C GLU A 25 -1.90 13.57 8.19
N LEU A 26 -1.67 13.20 6.93
CA LEU A 26 -2.73 13.13 5.91
C LEU A 26 -3.86 12.18 6.32
N VAL A 27 -3.51 11.01 6.86
CA VAL A 27 -4.50 10.02 7.31
C VAL A 27 -5.28 10.53 8.52
N LYS A 28 -4.64 11.24 9.47
CA LYS A 28 -5.31 11.79 10.65
C LYS A 28 -6.20 12.99 10.34
N ASN A 29 -5.83 13.79 9.34
CA ASN A 29 -6.59 14.95 8.89
C ASN A 29 -7.66 14.61 7.84
N ARG A 30 -7.92 13.32 7.59
CA ARG A 30 -9.01 12.90 6.71
C ARG A 30 -10.35 13.24 7.36
N ASP A 31 -11.26 13.83 6.57
CA ASP A 31 -12.67 13.94 6.95
C ASP A 31 -13.35 12.55 6.86
N GLU A 32 -14.53 12.44 6.29
CA GLU A 32 -15.23 11.16 6.05
C GLU A 32 -14.60 10.30 4.91
N THR A 33 -13.37 10.62 4.50
CA THR A 33 -12.69 9.93 3.39
C THR A 33 -12.14 8.59 3.85
N ASN A 34 -12.50 7.51 3.15
CA ASN A 34 -11.86 6.22 3.31
C ASN A 34 -10.51 6.23 2.61
N ILE A 35 -9.45 5.76 3.27
CA ILE A 35 -8.09 5.74 2.71
C ILE A 35 -7.59 4.30 2.63
N ILE A 36 -7.07 3.90 1.47
CA ILE A 36 -6.41 2.61 1.26
C ILE A 36 -4.93 2.87 0.99
N LEU A 37 -4.06 2.24 1.79
CA LEU A 37 -2.61 2.24 1.61
C LEU A 37 -2.19 0.88 1.05
N THR A 38 -1.55 0.85 -0.12
CA THR A 38 -1.08 -0.40 -0.74
C THR A 38 0.44 -0.44 -0.84
N GLY A 39 0.94 -1.61 -1.23
CA GLY A 39 2.36 -1.88 -1.43
C GLY A 39 2.96 -2.73 -0.32
N ARG A 40 4.17 -3.22 -0.58
CA ARG A 40 4.93 -4.09 0.32
C ARG A 40 5.60 -3.28 1.44
N ASN A 41 6.02 -3.98 2.50
CA ASN A 41 6.79 -3.41 3.60
C ASN A 41 6.10 -2.22 4.28
N ALA A 42 4.81 -2.36 4.58
CA ALA A 42 4.08 -1.36 5.34
C ALA A 42 4.83 -1.02 6.65
N PRO A 43 5.15 0.25 6.92
CA PRO A 43 5.70 0.69 8.19
C PRO A 43 4.82 0.23 9.36
N HIS A 44 5.43 -0.07 10.51
CA HIS A 44 4.69 -0.54 11.68
C HIS A 44 3.64 0.49 12.13
N GLU A 45 3.98 1.77 12.00
CA GLU A 45 3.12 2.90 12.32
C GLU A 45 1.83 2.91 11.47
N PHE A 46 1.89 2.44 10.21
CA PHE A 46 0.70 2.35 9.36
C PHE A 46 -0.19 1.19 9.78
N ILE A 47 0.41 0.07 10.19
CA ILE A 47 -0.31 -1.11 10.67
C ILE A 47 -1.07 -0.76 11.95
N GLU A 48 -0.43 -0.07 12.90
CA GLU A 48 -1.06 0.34 14.16
C GLU A 48 -2.13 1.42 13.96
N LEU A 49 -1.97 2.30 12.96
CA LEU A 49 -2.94 3.36 12.65
C LEU A 49 -4.18 2.84 11.92
N ALA A 50 -4.06 1.76 11.15
CA ALA A 50 -5.11 1.28 10.27
C ALA A 50 -6.22 0.54 11.03
N ASP A 51 -7.46 0.84 10.69
CA ASP A 51 -8.65 0.13 11.21
C ASP A 51 -8.71 -1.33 10.71
N LEU A 52 -8.13 -1.60 9.54
CA LEU A 52 -8.08 -2.92 8.90
C LEU A 52 -6.73 -3.11 8.20
N VAL A 53 -6.09 -4.25 8.45
CA VAL A 53 -4.85 -4.65 7.78
C VAL A 53 -5.03 -6.02 7.13
N THR A 54 -4.68 -6.13 5.85
CA THR A 54 -4.64 -7.40 5.11
C THR A 54 -3.24 -7.64 4.56
N ASP A 55 -2.67 -8.81 4.84
CA ASP A 55 -1.36 -9.23 4.35
C ASP A 55 -1.49 -10.25 3.21
N MET A 56 -1.07 -9.84 2.01
CA MET A 56 -1.08 -10.66 0.80
C MET A 56 0.24 -11.44 0.68
N ARG A 57 0.23 -12.70 1.12
CA ARG A 57 1.41 -13.58 1.03
C ARG A 57 1.46 -14.31 -0.32
N LYS A 58 2.59 -14.19 -1.02
CA LYS A 58 2.85 -14.92 -2.28
C LYS A 58 3.06 -16.42 -2.01
N ILE A 59 2.00 -17.22 -2.12
CA ILE A 59 2.08 -18.69 -2.01
C ILE A 59 2.62 -19.33 -3.29
N LYS A 60 2.22 -18.81 -4.45
CA LYS A 60 2.69 -19.21 -5.78
C LYS A 60 2.43 -18.08 -6.78
N HIS A 61 3.28 -17.89 -7.78
CA HIS A 61 3.06 -16.92 -8.84
C HIS A 61 3.56 -17.44 -10.20
N PRO A 62 2.87 -17.19 -11.34
CA PRO A 62 3.33 -17.63 -12.67
C PRO A 62 4.75 -17.19 -13.02
N PHE A 63 5.14 -16.00 -12.53
CA PHE A 63 6.51 -15.50 -12.64
C PHE A 63 7.57 -16.47 -12.08
N ASP A 64 7.25 -17.22 -11.02
CA ASP A 64 8.19 -18.20 -10.44
C ASP A 64 8.50 -19.36 -11.43
N GLY A 65 7.62 -19.59 -12.41
CA GLY A 65 7.81 -20.54 -13.51
C GLY A 65 8.31 -19.90 -14.81
N GLY A 66 8.76 -18.64 -14.78
CA GLY A 66 9.27 -17.91 -15.94
C GLY A 66 8.21 -17.29 -16.86
N THR A 67 6.95 -17.24 -16.43
CA THR A 67 5.91 -16.52 -17.19
C THR A 67 6.09 -15.01 -17.00
N GLU A 68 6.22 -14.27 -18.10
CA GLU A 68 6.33 -12.81 -18.09
C GLU A 68 4.98 -12.12 -17.80
N ALA A 69 5.05 -10.83 -17.49
CA ALA A 69 3.87 -10.00 -17.27
C ALA A 69 3.04 -9.84 -18.55
N ARG A 70 1.71 -9.87 -18.43
CA ARG A 70 0.75 -9.77 -19.52
C ARG A 70 -0.08 -8.50 -19.37
N GLU A 71 -0.28 -7.84 -20.49
CA GLU A 71 -1.16 -6.69 -20.61
C GLU A 71 -2.61 -7.07 -20.24
N GLY A 72 -3.27 -6.21 -19.46
CA GLY A 72 -4.61 -6.39 -18.94
C GLY A 72 -4.72 -7.30 -17.71
N LEU A 73 -3.60 -7.86 -17.23
CA LEU A 73 -3.55 -8.73 -16.05
C LEU A 73 -2.56 -8.22 -15.02
N GLU A 74 -1.30 -8.08 -15.41
CA GLU A 74 -0.23 -7.61 -14.53
C GLU A 74 0.07 -6.11 -14.74
N TYR A 75 -0.25 -5.54 -15.91
CA TYR A 75 -0.17 -4.12 -16.22
C TYR A 75 -1.18 -3.70 -17.30
#